data_AF-A0A3D4MGV6-F1
#
_entry.id   AF-A0A3D4MGV6-F1
#
_cell.length_a   1.000
_cell.length_b   1.000
_cell.length_c   1.000
_cell.angle_alpha   90.00
_cell.angle_beta   90.00
_cell.angle_gamma   90.00
#
_symmetry.space_group_name_H-M   'P 1'
#
loop_
_entity.id
_entity.type
_entity.pdbx_description
1 polymer ?
#
loop_
_entity_poly.entity_id
_entity_poly.type
_entity_poly.pdbx_seq_one_letter_code
_entity_poly.pdbx_strand_id
1 'polypeptide(L)'
;MNDVFINSFGAFLPGEPVSNAAMEQHLGMIGGQPSRHRALVLRQNRIKTRHYALDHEGRPLYTNAEMASRAIKDAIENSEISASQISYLATSTTIADMLLPGLASHVHAELKLPPLEIASFQSVCASALMALKSAYTQIRAGEHQ
;
A
#
# COMPACT_ATOMS: atom_id res chain seq x y z
N MET A 1 24.78 12.94 14.27
CA MET A 1 23.88 12.33 13.27
C MET A 1 23.10 11.23 13.98
N ASN A 2 21.76 11.18 13.84
CA ASN A 2 20.85 10.44 14.74
C ASN A 2 20.61 8.99 14.30
N ASP A 3 20.84 7.99 15.14
CA ASP A 3 20.57 6.60 14.75
C ASP A 3 19.08 6.39 14.47
N VAL A 4 18.78 5.70 13.37
CA VAL A 4 17.42 5.54 12.85
C VAL A 4 17.06 4.07 12.87
N PHE A 5 15.91 3.76 13.45
CA PHE A 5 15.43 2.40 13.64
C PHE A 5 14.01 2.25 13.12
N ILE A 6 13.67 1.07 12.60
CA ILE A 6 12.28 0.70 12.35
C ILE A 6 11.72 0.19 13.67
N ASN A 7 10.74 0.89 14.22
CA ASN A 7 10.14 0.61 15.54
C ASN A 7 8.82 -0.17 15.44
N SER A 8 8.11 -0.09 14.31
CA SER A 8 6.82 -0.74 14.10
C SER A 8 6.60 -1.06 12.61
N PHE A 9 5.65 -1.95 12.35
CA PHE A 9 5.17 -2.32 11.03
C PHE A 9 3.65 -2.56 11.09
N GLY A 10 2.97 -2.32 9.96
CA GLY A 10 1.57 -2.64 9.78
C GLY A 10 1.26 -3.08 8.35
N ALA A 11 0.21 -3.86 8.20
CA ALA A 11 -0.21 -4.41 6.92
C ALA A 11 -1.73 -4.41 6.76
N PHE A 12 -2.17 -4.27 5.52
CA PHE A 12 -3.57 -4.45 5.15
C PHE A 12 -3.67 -5.22 3.85
N LEU A 13 -4.47 -6.28 3.84
CA LEU A 13 -4.77 -7.10 2.67
C LEU A 13 -6.28 -7.00 2.38
N PRO A 14 -6.69 -6.51 1.20
CA PRO A 14 -8.10 -6.29 0.91
C PRO A 14 -8.83 -7.61 0.61
N GLY A 15 -10.04 -7.75 1.14
CA GLY A 15 -10.91 -8.91 0.90
C GLY A 15 -10.32 -10.24 1.38
N GLU A 16 -11.03 -11.33 1.08
CA GLU A 16 -10.61 -12.67 1.46
C GLU A 16 -9.48 -13.20 0.56
N PRO A 17 -8.62 -14.10 1.06
CA PRO A 17 -7.61 -14.77 0.23
C PRO A 17 -8.26 -15.55 -0.94
N VAL A 18 -7.96 -15.14 -2.17
CA VAL A 18 -8.49 -15.76 -3.39
C VAL A 18 -7.54 -16.83 -3.91
N SER A 19 -8.04 -18.07 -4.02
CA SER A 19 -7.28 -19.24 -4.48
C SER A 19 -6.99 -19.23 -5.99
N ASN A 20 -6.07 -20.09 -6.45
CA ASN A 20 -5.79 -20.29 -7.88
C ASN A 20 -7.01 -20.72 -8.70
N ALA A 21 -7.93 -21.48 -8.09
CA ALA A 21 -9.14 -21.93 -8.77
C ALA A 21 -10.16 -20.79 -8.95
N ALA A 22 -10.25 -19.87 -7.97
CA ALA A 22 -11.23 -18.80 -7.95
C ALA A 22 -10.77 -17.51 -8.66
N MET A 23 -9.45 -17.27 -8.79
CA MET A 23 -8.93 -15.95 -9.20
C MET A 23 -9.40 -15.46 -10.57
N GLU A 24 -9.58 -16.35 -11.55
CA GLU A 24 -10.00 -15.94 -12.89
C GLU A 24 -11.48 -15.60 -12.96
N GLN A 25 -12.31 -16.29 -12.19
CA GLN A 25 -13.72 -15.92 -12.05
C GLN A 25 -13.84 -14.57 -11.36
N HIS A 26 -13.00 -14.32 -10.35
CA HIS A 26 -13.00 -13.06 -9.60
C HIS A 26 -12.53 -11.87 -10.47
N LEU A 27 -11.51 -12.05 -11.32
CA LEU A 27 -11.03 -11.00 -12.23
C LEU A 27 -11.88 -10.84 -13.51
N GLY A 28 -12.65 -11.87 -13.87
CA GLY A 28 -13.37 -11.94 -15.13
C GLY A 28 -12.57 -12.57 -16.28
N MET A 29 -13.31 -13.02 -17.31
CA MET A 29 -12.76 -13.66 -18.50
C MET A 29 -12.85 -12.75 -19.73
N ILE A 30 -11.74 -12.59 -20.44
CA ILE A 30 -11.71 -11.78 -21.67
C ILE A 30 -12.47 -12.53 -22.77
N GLY A 31 -13.52 -11.92 -23.31
CA GLY A 31 -14.39 -12.55 -24.31
C GLY A 31 -15.13 -13.80 -23.80
N GLY A 32 -15.29 -13.93 -22.47
CA GLY A 32 -15.89 -15.12 -21.87
C GLY A 32 -15.04 -16.39 -21.97
N GLN A 33 -13.76 -16.27 -22.33
CA GLN A 33 -12.85 -17.40 -22.49
C GLN A 33 -11.82 -17.47 -21.36
N PRO A 34 -11.55 -18.67 -20.80
CA PRO A 34 -10.45 -18.86 -19.87
C PRO A 34 -9.08 -18.54 -20.48
N SER A 35 -8.19 -17.98 -19.69
CA SER A 35 -6.82 -17.67 -20.09
C SER A 35 -6.00 -18.93 -20.30
N ARG A 36 -5.50 -19.10 -21.53
CA ARG A 36 -4.63 -20.21 -21.94
C ARG A 36 -3.32 -20.28 -21.15
N HIS A 37 -2.84 -19.14 -20.64
CA HIS A 37 -1.54 -19.04 -19.96
C HIS A 37 -1.63 -19.15 -18.43
N ARG A 38 -2.82 -19.06 -17.85
CA ARG A 38 -3.05 -19.07 -16.40
C ARG A 38 -2.32 -20.22 -15.69
N ALA A 39 -2.49 -21.44 -16.17
CA ALA A 39 -1.91 -22.62 -15.55
C ALA A 39 -0.37 -22.61 -15.58
N LEU A 40 0.23 -22.17 -16.70
CA LEU A 40 1.69 -22.10 -16.85
C LEU A 40 2.28 -21.05 -15.91
N VAL A 41 1.71 -19.84 -15.89
CA VAL A 41 2.19 -18.72 -15.07
C VAL A 41 2.07 -19.06 -13.58
N LEU A 42 0.95 -19.63 -13.14
CA LEU A 42 0.76 -20.04 -11.74
C LEU A 42 1.70 -21.17 -11.31
N ARG A 43 2.03 -22.09 -12.23
CA ARG A 43 3.03 -23.14 -11.97
C ARG A 43 4.43 -22.53 -11.79
N GLN A 44 4.77 -21.50 -12.56
CA GLN A 44 6.07 -20.84 -12.51
C GLN A 44 6.21 -19.92 -11.29
N ASN A 45 5.23 -19.06 -11.01
CA ASN A 45 5.31 -18.10 -9.89
C ASN A 45 5.03 -18.72 -8.52
N ARG A 46 4.43 -19.92 -8.48
CA ARG A 46 4.11 -20.72 -7.27
C ARG A 46 3.14 -20.09 -6.28
N ILE A 47 2.52 -18.96 -6.60
CA ILE A 47 1.56 -18.29 -5.72
C ILE A 47 0.31 -19.17 -5.55
N LYS A 48 -0.18 -19.29 -4.31
CA LYS A 48 -1.34 -20.14 -3.95
C LYS A 48 -2.61 -19.33 -3.67
N THR A 49 -2.46 -18.19 -3.00
CA THR A 49 -3.53 -17.22 -2.73
C THR A 49 -3.07 -15.79 -3.06
N ARG A 50 -4.02 -14.87 -3.22
CA ARG A 50 -3.79 -13.41 -3.36
C ARG A 50 -5.00 -12.64 -2.84
N HIS A 51 -4.86 -11.33 -2.78
CA HIS A 51 -5.91 -10.41 -2.40
C HIS A 51 -6.19 -9.45 -3.55
N TYR A 52 -7.47 -9.08 -3.71
CA TYR A 52 -7.91 -8.09 -4.68
C TYR A 52 -8.78 -7.06 -3.94
N ALA A 53 -8.58 -5.78 -4.23
CA ALA A 53 -9.47 -4.73 -3.76
C ALA A 53 -10.73 -4.64 -4.64
N LEU A 54 -11.32 -5.80 -4.96
CA LEU A 54 -12.51 -5.96 -5.80
C LEU A 54 -13.46 -6.94 -5.12
N ASP A 55 -14.76 -6.69 -5.23
CA ASP A 55 -15.77 -7.68 -4.87
C ASP A 55 -16.01 -8.68 -6.02
N HIS A 56 -16.93 -9.63 -5.81
CA HIS A 56 -17.26 -10.65 -6.80
C HIS A 56 -17.98 -10.10 -8.04
N GLU A 57 -18.53 -8.88 -7.95
CA GLU A 57 -19.14 -8.16 -9.06
C GLU A 57 -18.13 -7.25 -9.80
N GLY A 58 -16.86 -7.24 -9.37
CA GLY A 58 -15.79 -6.43 -9.96
C GLY A 58 -15.83 -4.96 -9.53
N ARG A 59 -16.57 -4.60 -8.47
CA ARG A 59 -16.59 -3.26 -7.92
C ARG A 59 -15.41 -3.05 -6.96
N PRO A 60 -14.75 -1.87 -6.97
CA PRO A 60 -13.68 -1.57 -6.04
C PRO A 60 -14.14 -1.63 -4.58
N LEU A 61 -13.39 -2.35 -3.74
CA LEU A 61 -13.59 -2.37 -2.30
C LEU A 61 -12.86 -1.22 -1.60
N TYR A 62 -11.68 -0.87 -2.11
CA TYR A 62 -10.79 0.14 -1.54
C TYR A 62 -10.00 0.83 -2.63
N THR A 63 -9.74 2.12 -2.41
CA THR A 63 -8.70 2.91 -3.07
C THR A 63 -7.33 2.57 -2.49
N ASN A 64 -6.25 2.96 -3.20
CA ASN A 64 -4.90 2.88 -2.67
C ASN A 64 -4.74 3.73 -1.40
N ALA A 65 -5.36 4.91 -1.36
CA ALA A 65 -5.35 5.77 -0.18
C ALA A 65 -5.96 5.07 1.04
N GLU A 66 -7.10 4.41 0.89
CA GLU A 66 -7.75 3.66 1.99
C GLU A 66 -6.91 2.46 2.43
N MET A 67 -6.34 1.69 1.50
CA MET A 67 -5.49 0.54 1.83
C MET A 67 -4.23 0.97 2.58
N ALA A 68 -3.54 2.02 2.10
CA ALA A 68 -2.35 2.56 2.75
C ALA A 68 -2.69 3.11 4.15
N SER A 69 -3.81 3.82 4.28
CA SER A 69 -4.25 4.38 5.57
C SER A 69 -4.57 3.29 6.59
N ARG A 70 -5.11 2.14 6.18
CA ARG A 70 -5.35 1.00 7.07
C ARG A 70 -4.05 0.35 7.53
N ALA A 71 -3.09 0.15 6.62
CA ALA A 71 -1.77 -0.36 6.98
C ALA A 71 -1.01 0.61 7.92
N ILE A 72 -1.14 1.92 7.72
CA ILE A 72 -0.55 2.92 8.61
C ILE A 72 -1.23 2.92 9.98
N LYS A 73 -2.57 2.82 10.04
CA LYS A 73 -3.29 2.69 11.32
C LYS A 73 -2.82 1.46 12.10
N ASP A 74 -2.70 0.31 11.45
CA ASP A 74 -2.15 -0.92 12.04
C ASP A 74 -0.71 -0.71 12.55
N ALA A 75 0.14 -0.03 11.79
CA ALA A 75 1.51 0.29 12.23
C ALA A 75 1.54 1.22 13.46
N ILE A 76 0.64 2.20 13.52
CA ILE A 76 0.53 3.12 14.66
C ILE A 76 0.03 2.39 15.90
N GLU A 77 -1.00 1.55 15.76
CA GLU A 77 -1.57 0.74 16.84
C GLU A 77 -0.53 -0.24 17.43
N ASN A 78 0.40 -0.73 16.59
CA ASN A 78 1.52 -1.59 17.01
C ASN A 78 2.73 -0.80 17.55
N SER A 79 2.69 0.54 17.55
CA SER A 79 3.80 1.40 17.97
C SER A 79 3.61 2.00 19.37
N GLU A 80 4.69 2.50 19.96
CA GLU A 80 4.65 3.22 21.24
C GLU A 80 4.32 4.72 21.09
N ILE A 81 4.16 5.21 19.86
CA ILE A 81 3.88 6.62 19.58
C ILE A 81 2.41 6.82 19.20
N SER A 82 1.90 7.99 19.52
CA SER A 82 0.59 8.43 19.06
C SER A 82 0.64 8.99 17.64
N ALA A 83 -0.47 8.88 16.92
CA ALA A 83 -0.62 9.42 15.57
C ALA A 83 -0.27 10.93 15.46
N SER A 84 -0.52 11.71 16.51
CA SER A 84 -0.19 13.14 16.58
C SER A 84 1.30 13.46 16.64
N GLN A 85 2.15 12.47 16.94
CA GLN A 85 3.61 12.64 16.95
C GLN A 85 4.24 12.46 15.55
N ILE A 86 3.47 11.98 14.57
CA ILE A 86 3.95 11.79 13.21
C ILE A 86 4.08 13.14 12.53
N SER A 87 5.31 13.51 12.17
CA SER A 87 5.62 14.81 11.53
C SER A 87 5.96 14.69 10.04
N TYR A 88 6.15 13.47 9.54
CA TYR A 88 6.47 13.18 8.14
C TYR A 88 5.74 11.93 7.64
N LEU A 89 5.13 12.00 6.45
CA LEU A 89 4.47 10.88 5.78
C LEU A 89 4.98 10.75 4.35
N ALA A 90 5.77 9.71 4.10
CA ALA A 90 6.12 9.28 2.75
C ALA A 90 5.26 8.11 2.31
N THR A 91 4.62 8.23 1.15
CA THR A 91 3.84 7.14 0.54
C THR A 91 4.41 6.78 -0.83
N SER A 92 4.12 5.57 -1.29
CA SER A 92 4.52 5.12 -2.61
C SER A 92 3.48 4.22 -3.25
N THR A 93 3.29 4.37 -4.57
CA THR A 93 2.48 3.46 -5.38
C THR A 93 2.94 3.49 -6.84
N THR A 94 2.57 2.48 -7.61
CA THR A 94 2.78 2.47 -9.08
C THR A 94 1.77 3.33 -9.79
N ILE A 95 0.50 3.19 -9.42
CA ILE A 95 -0.60 3.95 -9.99
C ILE A 95 -1.43 4.42 -8.79
N ALA A 96 -1.45 5.74 -8.59
CA ALA A 96 -2.30 6.35 -7.58
C ALA A 96 -3.76 6.37 -8.05
N ASP A 97 -4.68 6.56 -7.11
CA ASP A 97 -6.12 6.63 -7.39
C ASP A 97 -6.47 7.78 -8.35
N MET A 98 -5.68 8.86 -8.29
CA MET A 98 -5.76 10.01 -9.17
C MET A 98 -4.36 10.42 -9.62
N LEU A 99 -4.27 11.13 -10.75
CA LEU A 99 -3.01 11.69 -11.24
C LEU A 99 -2.47 12.77 -10.29
N LEU A 100 -3.37 13.58 -9.74
CA LEU A 100 -3.10 14.71 -8.86
C LEU A 100 -4.28 14.85 -7.88
N PRO A 101 -4.05 15.27 -6.62
CA PRO A 101 -2.75 15.40 -5.95
C PRO A 101 -2.06 14.05 -5.72
N GLY A 102 -0.82 14.06 -5.23
CA GLY A 102 -0.08 12.83 -4.93
C GLY A 102 -0.76 11.98 -3.85
N LEU A 103 -0.48 10.67 -3.85
CA LEU A 103 -1.08 9.69 -2.92
C LEU A 103 -0.98 10.13 -1.45
N ALA A 104 0.13 10.75 -1.04
CA ALA A 104 0.33 11.15 0.35
C ALA A 104 -0.73 12.17 0.82
N SER A 105 -1.23 13.03 -0.07
CA SER A 105 -2.32 13.96 0.25
C SER A 105 -3.62 13.23 0.53
N HIS A 106 -3.95 12.21 -0.27
CA HIS A 106 -5.15 11.40 -0.06
C HIS A 106 -5.04 10.57 1.22
N VAL A 107 -3.89 9.94 1.47
CA VAL A 107 -3.65 9.17 2.70
C VAL A 107 -3.69 10.09 3.93
N HIS A 108 -3.11 11.28 3.85
CA HIS A 108 -3.18 12.26 4.93
C HIS A 108 -4.63 12.64 5.25
N ALA A 109 -5.45 12.88 4.23
CA ALA A 109 -6.88 13.17 4.39
C ALA A 109 -7.65 11.99 5.03
N GLU A 110 -7.38 10.75 4.61
CA GLU A 110 -8.00 9.53 5.14
C GLU A 110 -7.62 9.25 6.62
N LEU A 111 -6.36 9.53 6.99
CA LEU A 111 -5.86 9.35 8.34
C LEU A 111 -6.30 10.46 9.30
N LYS A 112 -6.67 11.65 8.78
CA LYS A 112 -7.03 12.84 9.57
C LYS A 112 -5.96 13.23 10.59
N LEU A 113 -4.69 13.06 10.23
CA LEU A 113 -3.56 13.48 11.07
C LEU A 113 -3.50 15.02 11.12
N PRO A 114 -2.86 15.60 12.16
CA PRO A 114 -2.49 17.00 12.16
C PRO A 114 -1.68 17.40 10.90
N PRO A 115 -1.55 18.70 10.58
CA PRO A 115 -0.68 19.13 9.49
C PRO A 115 0.74 18.60 9.68
N LEU A 116 1.28 17.97 8.64
CA LEU A 116 2.59 17.32 8.65
C LEU A 116 3.20 17.37 7.24
N GLU A 117 4.51 17.15 7.12
CA GLU A 117 5.17 17.14 5.81
C GLU A 117 4.87 15.84 5.05
N ILE A 118 4.48 15.95 3.78
CA ILE A 118 4.08 14.79 2.98
C ILE A 118 4.93 14.66 1.72
N ALA A 119 5.25 13.42 1.35
CA ALA A 119 5.95 13.09 0.11
C ALA A 119 5.31 11.90 -0.61
N SER A 120 5.16 12.01 -1.93
CA SER A 120 4.62 10.95 -2.78
C SER A 120 5.68 10.45 -3.76
N PHE A 121 5.95 9.15 -3.75
CA PHE A 121 6.87 8.50 -4.67
C PHE A 121 6.09 7.61 -5.65
N GLN A 122 6.34 7.77 -6.95
CA GLN A 122 5.67 6.97 -7.98
C GLN A 122 6.68 6.16 -8.80
N SER A 123 6.59 4.83 -8.73
CA SER A 123 7.34 3.86 -9.54
C SER A 123 6.79 2.45 -9.26
N VAL A 124 7.50 1.39 -9.62
CA VAL A 124 7.10 0.01 -9.26
C VAL A 124 7.60 -0.34 -7.85
N CYS A 125 8.03 -1.58 -7.61
CA CYS A 125 8.38 -2.09 -6.28
C CYS A 125 9.47 -1.28 -5.57
N ALA A 126 10.40 -0.68 -6.31
CA ALA A 126 11.50 0.10 -5.73
C ALA A 126 11.03 1.42 -5.10
N SER A 127 9.82 1.92 -5.42
CA SER A 127 9.29 3.16 -4.83
C SER A 127 9.06 3.08 -3.33
N ALA A 128 8.76 1.89 -2.80
CA ALA A 128 8.67 1.68 -1.35
C ALA A 128 10.01 1.98 -0.64
N LEU A 129 11.13 1.58 -1.25
CA LEU A 129 12.46 1.88 -0.71
C LEU A 129 12.82 3.36 -0.87
N MET A 130 12.32 4.05 -1.89
CA MET A 130 12.49 5.50 -2.03
C MET A 130 11.74 6.25 -0.92
N ALA A 131 10.49 5.88 -0.65
CA ALA A 131 9.71 6.43 0.47
C ALA A 131 10.39 6.17 1.83
N LEU A 132 10.83 4.92 2.07
CA LEU A 132 11.54 4.55 3.29
C LEU A 132 12.87 5.30 3.44
N LYS A 133 13.64 5.41 2.37
CA LYS A 133 14.90 6.18 2.37
C LYS A 133 14.65 7.66 2.66
N SER A 134 13.56 8.22 2.16
CA SER A 134 13.17 9.61 2.44
C SER A 134 12.93 9.81 3.92
N ALA A 135 12.08 8.98 4.54
CA ALA A 135 11.82 9.03 5.98
C ALA A 135 13.10 8.82 6.81
N TYR A 136 13.93 7.84 6.44
CA TYR A 136 15.23 7.61 7.06
C TYR A 136 16.12 8.86 7.01
N THR A 137 16.21 9.51 5.85
CA THR A 137 17.08 10.67 5.64
C THR A 137 16.59 11.86 6.47
N GLN A 138 15.28 12.09 6.52
CA GLN A 138 14.65 13.13 7.32
C GLN A 138 14.96 12.98 8.82
N ILE A 139 14.85 11.77 9.37
CA ILE A 139 15.19 11.50 10.78
C ILE A 139 16.72 11.61 11.00
N ARG A 140 17.52 11.06 10.08
CA ARG A 140 18.99 11.07 10.19
C ARG A 140 19.55 12.49 10.19
N ALA A 141 18.95 13.38 9.40
CA ALA A 141 19.28 14.79 9.30
C ALA A 141 18.80 15.61 10.51
N GLY A 142 17.83 15.10 11.28
CA GLY A 142 17.26 15.78 12.45
C GLY A 142 16.13 16.76 12.10
N GLU A 143 15.60 16.70 10.88
CA GLU A 143 14.42 17.48 10.45
C GLU A 143 13.12 16.92 11.06
N HIS A 144 13.10 15.62 11.35
CA HIS A 144 11.98 14.90 11.95
C HIS A 144 12.46 13.91 13.03
N GLN A 145 11.53 13.38 13.84
CA GLN A 145 11.78 12.42 14.92
C GLN A 145 10.86 11.20 14.81
#